data_AF-A0A945V3C4-F1
#
_entry.id   AF-A0A945V3C4-F1
#
_cell.length_a   1.000
_cell.length_b   1.000
_cell.length_c   1.000
_cell.angle_alpha   90.00
_cell.angle_beta   90.00
_cell.angle_gamma   90.00
#
_symmetry.space_group_name_H-M   'P 1'
#
loop_
_entity.id
_entity.type
_entity.pdbx_description
1 polymer ?
#
loop_
_entity_poly.entity_id
_entity_poly.type
_entity_poly.pdbx_seq_one_letter_code
_entity_poly.pdbx_strand_id
1 'polypeptide(L)'
;SMTGWRLGWMVVPNDLIRPIECLAQNMFISPPTLSQLAATAAFQSYAEAEENVKRYAQNRSILMNELPSSGITKLAPADGAFYVYADVANLTDDSVYFCQKMLKDIGVACTPGLDFDPDRGRVTIRFSFAGAQCDMIDACQRIKTWLKFS
;
A
#
# COMPACT_ATOMS: atom_id res chain seq x y z
N SER A 1 8.72 5.26 11.32
CA SER A 1 7.55 5.57 10.44
C SER A 1 6.51 6.40 11.19
N MET A 2 5.85 7.38 10.55
CA MET A 2 4.99 8.40 11.21
C MET A 2 3.50 8.40 10.75
N THR A 3 2.94 7.27 10.28
CA THR A 3 1.57 7.22 9.70
C THR A 3 0.46 7.78 10.61
N GLY A 4 0.55 7.53 11.92
CA GLY A 4 -0.40 8.00 12.93
C GLY A 4 -0.21 9.46 13.39
N TRP A 5 0.87 10.14 12.97
CA TRP A 5 1.24 11.46 13.51
C TRP A 5 0.52 12.64 12.85
N ARG A 6 -0.25 12.37 11.78
CA ARG A 6 -1.16 13.33 11.14
C ARG A 6 -0.46 14.62 10.70
N LEU A 7 0.68 14.48 10.02
CA LEU A 7 1.45 15.61 9.52
C LEU A 7 1.86 15.38 8.05
N GLY A 8 1.83 16.45 7.27
CA GLY A 8 2.33 16.54 5.90
C GLY A 8 2.62 18.00 5.55
N TRP A 9 3.11 18.25 4.34
CA TRP A 9 3.36 19.60 3.84
C TRP A 9 2.90 19.73 2.39
N MET A 10 2.80 20.97 1.92
CA MET A 10 2.48 21.31 0.54
C MET A 10 3.45 22.37 0.04
N VAL A 11 3.80 22.30 -1.24
CA VAL A 11 4.54 23.36 -1.95
C VAL A 11 3.54 24.04 -2.86
N VAL A 12 3.41 25.35 -2.76
CA VAL A 12 2.35 26.11 -3.42
C VAL A 12 2.91 27.30 -4.19
N PRO A 13 2.31 27.66 -5.33
CA PRO A 13 2.55 28.94 -6.00
C PRO A 13 2.39 30.15 -5.06
N ASN A 14 3.16 31.21 -5.31
CA ASN A 14 3.19 32.41 -4.46
C ASN A 14 1.82 33.08 -4.30
N ASP A 15 1.02 33.10 -5.36
CA ASP A 15 -0.33 33.65 -5.39
C ASP A 15 -1.35 32.81 -4.59
N LEU A 16 -1.02 31.56 -4.25
CA LEU A 16 -1.86 30.67 -3.44
C LEU A 16 -1.52 30.67 -1.95
N ILE A 17 -0.42 31.30 -1.53
CA ILE A 17 0.00 31.33 -0.11
C ILE A 17 -1.10 31.93 0.77
N ARG A 18 -1.56 33.14 0.46
CA ARG A 18 -2.55 33.85 1.29
C ARG A 18 -3.92 33.15 1.33
N PRO A 19 -4.50 32.69 0.20
CA PRO A 19 -5.73 31.90 0.23
C PRO A 19 -5.63 30.64 1.11
N ILE A 20 -4.53 29.90 1.00
CA ILE A 20 -4.32 28.66 1.77
C ILE A 20 -4.12 28.96 3.26
N GLU A 21 -3.37 30.00 3.61
CA GLU A 21 -3.20 30.45 4.99
C GLU A 21 -4.56 30.78 5.63
N CYS A 22 -5.41 31.54 4.92
CA CYS A 22 -6.74 31.88 5.41
C CYS A 22 -7.62 30.64 5.62
N LEU A 23 -7.63 29.70 4.68
CA LEU A 23 -8.34 28.43 4.86
C LEU A 23 -7.81 27.66 6.07
N ALA A 24 -6.50 27.60 6.22
CA ALA A 24 -5.87 26.88 7.31
C ALA A 24 -6.21 27.44 8.69
N GLN A 25 -6.10 28.76 8.86
CA GLN A 25 -6.44 29.46 10.09
C GLN A 25 -7.91 29.25 10.49
N ASN A 26 -8.82 29.29 9.52
CA ASN A 26 -10.26 29.20 9.79
C ASN A 26 -10.75 27.75 9.97
N MET A 27 -10.17 26.77 9.28
CA MET A 27 -10.67 25.39 9.31
C MET A 27 -9.98 24.51 10.35
N PHE A 28 -8.70 24.74 10.64
CA PHE A 28 -7.91 23.83 11.50
C PHE A 28 -6.88 24.51 12.40
N ILE A 29 -6.67 25.82 12.29
CA ILE A 29 -5.74 26.66 13.07
C ILE A 29 -4.28 26.30 12.80
N SER A 30 -3.86 25.08 13.14
CA SER A 30 -2.51 24.57 12.95
C SER A 30 -2.46 23.03 12.97
N PRO A 31 -1.47 22.40 12.31
CA PRO A 31 -1.17 20.98 12.50
C PRO A 31 -0.75 20.66 13.95
N PRO A 32 -0.78 19.38 14.39
CA PRO A 32 -0.42 19.01 15.75
C PRO A 32 1.02 19.44 16.11
N THR A 33 1.19 20.28 17.13
CA THR A 33 2.49 20.85 17.53
C THR A 33 3.52 19.77 17.86
N LEU A 34 3.12 18.71 18.57
CA LEU A 34 4.01 17.60 18.90
C LEU A 34 4.55 16.91 17.64
N SER A 35 3.70 16.72 16.63
CA SER A 35 4.10 16.11 15.36
C SER A 35 5.04 17.02 14.58
N GLN A 36 4.80 18.34 14.57
CA GLN A 36 5.69 19.30 13.94
C GLN A 36 7.10 19.25 14.55
N LEU A 37 7.19 19.19 15.89
CA LEU A 37 8.47 19.07 16.60
C LEU A 37 9.16 17.73 16.32
N ALA A 38 8.42 16.62 16.27
CA ALA A 38 9.00 15.32 15.93
C ALA A 38 9.50 15.26 14.48
N ALA A 39 8.81 15.92 13.56
CA ALA A 39 9.15 15.91 12.14
C ALA A 39 10.45 16.66 11.83
N THR A 40 10.85 17.66 12.63
CA THR A 40 12.15 18.30 12.45
C THR A 40 13.30 17.33 12.71
N ALA A 41 13.15 16.43 13.69
CA ALA A 41 14.11 15.36 13.95
C ALA A 41 14.09 14.27 12.87
N ALA A 42 12.97 14.05 12.17
CA ALA A 42 12.89 13.05 11.11
C ALA A 42 13.87 13.30 9.95
N PHE A 43 14.26 14.56 9.71
CA PHE A 43 15.30 14.94 8.74
C PHE A 43 16.72 14.52 9.17
N GLN A 44 16.89 13.96 10.36
CA GLN A 44 18.14 13.37 10.84
C GLN A 44 18.11 11.83 10.81
N SER A 45 16.98 11.22 10.48
CA SER A 45 16.74 9.78 10.56
C SER A 45 16.73 9.08 9.19
N TYR A 46 17.44 9.61 8.19
CA TYR A 46 17.45 9.04 6.83
C TYR A 46 17.93 7.60 6.78
N ALA A 47 18.91 7.20 7.60
CA ALA A 47 19.41 5.84 7.62
C ALA A 47 18.32 4.80 7.96
N GLU A 48 17.44 5.10 8.92
CA GLU A 48 16.30 4.24 9.26
C GLU A 48 15.28 4.18 8.11
N ALA A 49 15.02 5.32 7.46
CA ALA A 49 14.13 5.38 6.31
C ALA A 49 14.67 4.54 5.13
N GLU A 50 15.97 4.63 4.85
CA GLU A 50 16.64 3.83 3.82
C GLU A 50 16.60 2.33 4.11
N GLU A 51 16.75 1.93 5.37
CA GLU A 51 16.61 0.53 5.78
C GLU A 51 15.19 -0.01 5.50
N ASN A 52 14.16 0.81 5.79
CA ASN A 52 12.79 0.47 5.43
C ASN A 52 12.62 0.30 3.91
N VAL A 53 13.20 1.20 3.10
CA VAL A 53 13.18 1.10 1.62
C VAL A 53 13.86 -0.18 1.15
N LYS A 54 15.03 -0.55 1.70
CA LYS A 54 15.73 -1.80 1.37
C LYS A 54 14.85 -3.03 1.66
N ARG A 55 14.20 -3.06 2.82
CA ARG A 55 13.26 -4.13 3.18
C ARG A 55 12.07 -4.19 2.20
N TYR A 56 11.51 -3.05 1.83
CA TYR A 56 10.41 -3.00 0.86
C TYR A 56 10.83 -3.46 -0.53
N ALA A 57 12.06 -3.18 -0.97
CA ALA A 57 12.59 -3.67 -2.23
C ALA A 57 12.74 -5.21 -2.25
N GLN A 58 13.18 -5.80 -1.14
CA GLN A 58 13.23 -7.26 -0.98
C GLN A 58 11.82 -7.87 -1.00
N ASN A 59 10.91 -7.32 -0.21
CA ASN A 59 9.51 -7.76 -0.17
C ASN A 59 8.85 -7.67 -1.55
N ARG A 60 9.01 -6.54 -2.24
CA ARG A 60 8.54 -6.35 -3.62
C ARG A 60 9.02 -7.47 -4.53
N SER A 61 10.32 -7.79 -4.45
CA SER A 61 10.91 -8.83 -5.30
C SER A 61 10.28 -10.20 -5.04
N ILE A 62 9.97 -10.52 -3.78
CA ILE A 62 9.28 -11.76 -3.42
C ILE A 62 7.90 -11.83 -4.07
N LEU A 63 7.04 -10.83 -3.87
CA LEU A 63 5.68 -10.86 -4.45
C LEU A 63 5.72 -10.88 -5.98
N MET A 64 6.56 -10.04 -6.59
CA MET A 64 6.65 -9.95 -8.06
C MET A 64 7.12 -11.26 -8.70
N ASN A 65 7.92 -12.07 -8.00
CA ASN A 65 8.41 -13.35 -8.50
C ASN A 65 7.46 -14.53 -8.19
N GLU A 66 6.86 -14.55 -6.99
CA GLU A 66 6.09 -15.71 -6.50
C GLU A 66 4.59 -15.66 -6.86
N LEU A 67 3.99 -14.48 -6.93
CA LEU A 67 2.57 -14.34 -7.32
C LEU A 67 2.29 -14.91 -8.73
N PRO A 68 3.13 -14.65 -9.76
CA PRO A 68 2.94 -15.26 -11.08
C PRO A 68 2.96 -16.79 -11.04
N SER A 69 3.83 -17.38 -10.20
CA SER A 69 3.91 -18.83 -9.99
C SER A 69 2.68 -19.43 -9.31
N SER A 70 1.78 -18.58 -8.79
CA SER A 70 0.52 -18.95 -8.16
C SER A 70 -0.70 -18.73 -9.08
N GLY A 71 -0.49 -18.25 -10.32
CA GLY A 71 -1.56 -17.97 -11.28
C GLY A 71 -2.01 -16.49 -11.34
N ILE A 72 -1.41 -15.61 -10.52
CA ILE A 72 -1.63 -14.15 -10.54
C ILE A 72 -0.52 -13.51 -11.38
N THR A 73 -0.67 -13.58 -12.70
CA THR A 73 0.42 -13.30 -13.65
C THR A 73 0.45 -11.87 -14.17
N LYS A 74 -0.67 -11.15 -14.13
CA LYS A 74 -0.80 -9.79 -14.65
C LYS A 74 -0.64 -8.77 -13.52
N LEU A 75 0.59 -8.30 -13.34
CA LEU A 75 0.94 -7.32 -12.31
C LEU A 75 1.29 -5.97 -12.96
N ALA A 76 0.76 -4.88 -12.42
CA ALA A 76 1.20 -3.54 -12.81
C ALA A 76 2.66 -3.29 -12.34
N PRO A 77 3.45 -2.44 -13.04
CA PRO A 77 4.77 -2.04 -12.57
C PRO A 77 4.70 -1.42 -11.16
N ALA A 78 5.46 -1.97 -10.22
CA ALA A 78 5.51 -1.51 -8.83
C ALA A 78 6.71 -0.57 -8.61
N ASP A 79 6.84 0.51 -9.36
CA ASP A 79 8.08 1.32 -9.40
C ASP A 79 8.32 2.17 -8.15
N GLY A 80 7.31 2.31 -7.30
CA GLY A 80 7.39 3.03 -6.03
C GLY A 80 6.26 2.62 -5.09
N ALA A 81 6.13 3.34 -3.97
CA ALA A 81 5.26 2.96 -2.86
C ALA A 81 5.55 1.53 -2.35
N PHE A 82 4.53 0.86 -1.80
CA PHE A 82 4.66 -0.49 -1.26
C PHE A 82 3.46 -1.38 -1.64
N TYR A 83 2.99 -1.26 -2.88
CA TYR A 83 1.82 -1.99 -3.38
C TYR A 83 2.10 -2.77 -4.66
N VAL A 84 1.54 -3.98 -4.77
CA VAL A 84 1.40 -4.71 -6.04
C VAL A 84 -0.07 -4.66 -6.42
N TYR A 85 -0.36 -4.14 -7.61
CA TYR A 85 -1.71 -4.14 -8.19
C TYR A 85 -1.80 -5.26 -9.23
N ALA A 86 -2.75 -6.17 -9.06
CA ALA A 86 -2.88 -7.38 -9.85
C ALA A 86 -4.24 -7.45 -10.53
N ASP A 87 -4.23 -7.79 -11.82
CA ASP A 87 -5.41 -8.27 -12.55
C ASP A 87 -5.56 -9.78 -12.25
N VAL A 88 -6.73 -10.13 -11.74
CA VAL A 88 -7.16 -11.48 -11.35
C VAL A 88 -8.42 -11.91 -12.10
N ALA A 89 -8.70 -11.33 -13.27
CA ALA A 89 -9.87 -11.65 -14.09
C ALA A 89 -9.92 -13.12 -14.52
N ASN A 90 -8.77 -13.81 -14.55
CA ASN A 90 -8.70 -15.25 -14.81
C ASN A 90 -9.08 -16.12 -13.60
N LEU A 91 -9.19 -15.53 -12.41
CA LEU A 91 -9.48 -16.24 -11.16
C LEU A 91 -10.87 -15.90 -10.61
N THR A 92 -11.40 -14.72 -10.92
CA THR A 92 -12.69 -14.25 -10.40
C THR A 92 -13.26 -13.10 -11.24
N ASP A 93 -14.57 -12.93 -11.18
CA ASP A 93 -15.35 -11.77 -11.65
C ASP A 93 -15.88 -10.87 -10.50
N ASP A 94 -15.52 -11.22 -9.25
CA ASP A 94 -15.86 -10.50 -8.03
C ASP A 94 -14.68 -10.50 -7.04
N SER A 95 -13.84 -9.46 -7.17
CA SER A 95 -12.68 -9.22 -6.32
C SER A 95 -13.04 -9.10 -4.83
N VAL A 96 -14.23 -8.59 -4.51
CA VAL A 96 -14.64 -8.41 -3.11
C VAL A 96 -14.85 -9.77 -2.46
N TYR A 97 -15.62 -10.63 -3.12
CA TYR A 97 -15.81 -12.01 -2.68
C TYR A 97 -14.48 -12.77 -2.64
N PHE A 98 -13.64 -12.61 -3.66
CA PHE A 98 -12.34 -13.28 -3.72
C PHE A 98 -11.41 -12.90 -2.57
N CYS A 99 -11.30 -11.60 -2.24
CA CYS A 99 -10.52 -11.13 -1.08
C CYS A 99 -11.09 -11.67 0.24
N GLN A 100 -12.41 -11.68 0.41
CA GLN A 100 -13.06 -12.22 1.62
C GLN A 100 -12.81 -13.72 1.76
N LYS A 101 -12.91 -14.47 0.66
CA LYS A 101 -12.65 -15.91 0.63
C LYS A 101 -11.18 -16.22 0.93
N MET A 102 -10.25 -15.49 0.33
CA MET A 102 -8.81 -15.61 0.61
C MET A 102 -8.50 -15.37 2.11
N LEU A 103 -9.11 -14.34 2.71
CA LEU A 103 -8.95 -14.08 4.13
C LEU A 103 -9.52 -15.22 4.98
N LYS A 104 -10.73 -15.70 4.64
CA LYS A 104 -11.41 -16.75 5.40
C LYS A 104 -10.67 -18.09 5.31
N ASP A 105 -10.24 -18.48 4.12
CA ASP A 105 -9.71 -19.82 3.85
C ASP A 105 -8.25 -19.96 4.26
N ILE A 106 -7.42 -18.92 4.02
CA ILE A 106 -5.97 -18.98 4.24
C ILE A 106 -5.41 -17.88 5.15
N GLY A 107 -6.25 -16.99 5.67
CA GLY A 107 -5.82 -15.92 6.57
C GLY A 107 -5.03 -14.80 5.90
N VAL A 108 -5.03 -14.72 4.57
CA VAL A 108 -4.31 -13.68 3.82
C VAL A 108 -5.25 -12.54 3.48
N ALA A 109 -4.97 -11.35 4.02
CA ALA A 109 -5.73 -10.14 3.73
C ALA A 109 -5.12 -9.38 2.52
N CYS A 110 -5.98 -9.01 1.57
CA CYS A 110 -5.66 -8.08 0.48
C CYS A 110 -6.85 -7.15 0.23
N THR A 111 -6.66 -6.09 -0.55
CA THR A 111 -7.71 -5.08 -0.81
C THR A 111 -8.32 -5.32 -2.19
N PRO A 112 -9.66 -5.35 -2.33
CA PRO A 112 -10.29 -5.42 -3.64
C PRO A 112 -10.01 -4.15 -4.46
N GLY A 113 -9.93 -4.31 -5.77
CA GLY A 113 -9.68 -3.21 -6.70
C GLY A 113 -10.83 -2.20 -6.77
N LEU A 114 -12.03 -2.62 -6.38
CA LEU A 114 -13.24 -1.78 -6.38
C LEU A 114 -13.10 -0.50 -5.55
N ASP A 115 -12.27 -0.53 -4.49
CA ASP A 115 -11.96 0.66 -3.69
C ASP A 115 -11.17 1.73 -4.46
N PHE A 116 -10.54 1.36 -5.58
CA PHE A 116 -9.67 2.22 -6.40
C PHE A 116 -10.25 2.52 -7.79
N ASP A 117 -11.02 1.60 -8.36
CA ASP A 117 -11.63 1.72 -9.68
C ASP A 117 -13.05 1.11 -9.64
N PRO A 118 -14.12 1.93 -9.56
CA PRO A 118 -15.49 1.43 -9.49
C PRO A 118 -15.94 0.63 -10.73
N ASP A 119 -15.32 0.88 -11.89
CA ASP A 119 -15.75 0.31 -13.17
C ASP A 119 -15.04 -1.02 -13.47
N ARG A 120 -13.72 -1.06 -13.24
CA ARG A 120 -12.86 -2.22 -13.58
C ARG A 120 -12.35 -2.97 -12.34
N GLY A 121 -12.58 -2.43 -11.15
CA GLY A 121 -12.05 -2.93 -9.89
C GLY A 121 -12.49 -4.34 -9.52
N ARG A 122 -13.62 -4.81 -10.07
CA ARG A 122 -14.19 -6.15 -9.84
C ARG A 122 -13.25 -7.31 -10.16
N VAL A 123 -12.22 -7.08 -10.97
CA VAL A 123 -11.27 -8.12 -11.40
C VAL A 123 -9.83 -7.76 -11.04
N THR A 124 -9.64 -6.84 -10.11
CA THR A 124 -8.30 -6.44 -9.66
C THR A 124 -8.20 -6.47 -8.14
N ILE A 125 -6.99 -6.66 -7.62
CA ILE A 125 -6.71 -6.66 -6.19
C ILE A 125 -5.38 -5.96 -5.91
N ARG A 126 -5.21 -5.47 -4.68
CA ARG A 126 -3.98 -4.80 -4.23
C ARG A 126 -3.40 -5.53 -3.02
N PHE A 127 -2.13 -5.92 -3.14
CA PHE A 127 -1.32 -6.42 -2.02
C PHE A 127 -0.46 -5.28 -1.47
N SER A 128 -0.31 -5.22 -0.14
CA SER A 128 0.65 -4.35 0.54
C SER A 128 1.85 -5.17 0.98
N PHE A 129 3.06 -4.66 0.74
CA PHE A 129 4.30 -5.33 1.11
C PHE A 129 5.13 -4.54 2.12
N ALA A 130 4.47 -3.66 2.90
CA ALA A 130 5.09 -2.87 3.96
C ALA A 130 5.40 -3.64 5.26
N GLY A 131 4.93 -4.90 5.36
CA GLY A 131 5.09 -5.77 6.52
C GLY A 131 6.46 -6.45 6.61
N ALA A 132 6.54 -7.51 7.43
CA ALA A 132 7.74 -8.31 7.55
C ALA A 132 7.96 -9.18 6.30
N GLN A 133 9.22 -9.50 6.01
CA GLN A 133 9.57 -10.33 4.86
C GLN A 133 8.99 -11.75 4.97
N CYS A 134 8.97 -12.32 6.18
CA CYS A 134 8.40 -13.64 6.43
C CYS A 134 6.90 -13.70 6.07
N ASP A 135 6.16 -12.63 6.31
CA ASP A 135 4.73 -12.54 5.96
C ASP A 135 4.53 -12.61 4.44
N MET A 136 5.43 -12.01 3.66
CA MET A 136 5.35 -12.05 2.19
C MET A 136 5.58 -13.47 1.66
N ILE A 137 6.56 -14.17 2.21
CA ILE A 137 6.90 -15.55 1.85
C ILE A 137 5.73 -16.48 2.21
N ASP A 138 5.24 -16.38 3.45
CA ASP A 138 4.13 -17.19 3.94
C ASP A 138 2.85 -16.95 3.14
N ALA A 139 2.50 -15.68 2.90
CA ALA A 139 1.32 -15.33 2.09
C ALA A 139 1.41 -15.90 0.67
N CYS A 140 2.55 -15.76 -0.02
CA CYS A 140 2.74 -16.33 -1.35
C CYS A 140 2.59 -17.86 -1.35
N GLN A 141 3.17 -18.54 -0.36
CA GLN A 141 3.06 -20.00 -0.25
C GLN A 141 1.62 -20.47 -0.01
N ARG A 142 0.88 -19.77 0.85
CA ARG A 142 -0.54 -20.07 1.13
C ARG A 142 -1.40 -19.85 -0.11
N ILE A 143 -1.23 -18.72 -0.81
CA ILE A 143 -1.94 -18.41 -2.06
C ILE A 143 -1.65 -19.49 -3.11
N LYS A 144 -0.38 -19.84 -3.31
CA LYS A 144 0.04 -20.87 -4.27
C LYS A 144 -0.61 -22.22 -3.99
N THR A 145 -0.72 -22.60 -2.73
CA THR A 145 -1.35 -23.86 -2.33
C THR A 145 -2.87 -23.81 -2.53
N TRP A 146 -3.51 -22.73 -2.10
CA TRP A 146 -4.96 -22.55 -2.20
C TRP A 146 -5.46 -22.53 -3.64
N LEU A 147 -4.77 -21.84 -4.55
CA LEU A 147 -5.15 -21.75 -5.96
C LEU A 147 -4.89 -23.03 -6.77
N LYS A 148 -4.06 -23.96 -6.28
CA LYS A 148 -3.85 -25.26 -6.94
C LYS A 148 -5.00 -26.24 -6.75
N PHE A 149 -5.80 -26.06 -5.71
CA PHE A 149 -6.91 -26.96 -5.34
C PHE A 149 -8.29 -26.29 -5.48
N SER A 150 -8.34 -25.08 -6.05
CA SER A 150 -9.56 -24.30 -6.28
C SER A 150 -10.07 -24.44 -7.71
#